data_AF-A0A0F9K4W0-F1
#
_entry.id   AF-A0A0F9K4W0-F1
#
_cell.length_a   1.000
_cell.length_b   1.000
_cell.length_c   1.000
_cell.angle_alpha   90.00
_cell.angle_beta   90.00
_cell.angle_gamma   90.00
#
_symmetry.space_group_name_H-M   'P 1'
#
loop_
_entity.id
_entity.type
_entity.pdbx_description
1 polymer ?
#
loop_
_entity_poly.entity_id
_entity_poly.type
_entity_poly.pdbx_seq_one_letter_code
_entity_poly.pdbx_strand_id
1 'polypeptide(L)'
;MSKFGTETIIGKIVEVRNGEKRISRNYTYGYISLRVLVGFQYYSVLVAISKLNQYGFLPKVGQWIRVKGTLSNDKEGLYDASISKVTLFEHIEKPQ
;
A
#
# COMPACT_ATOMS: atom_id res chain seq x y z
N MET A 1 -11.68 1.27 20.62
CA MET A 1 -12.10 1.89 19.34
C MET A 1 -10.90 1.96 18.40
N SER A 2 -10.80 1.09 17.39
CA SER A 2 -9.78 1.27 16.35
C SER A 2 -10.23 2.39 15.42
N LYS A 3 -9.61 3.57 15.52
CA LYS A 3 -9.81 4.67 14.56
C LYS A 3 -9.20 4.23 13.23
N PHE A 4 -10.00 3.60 12.37
CA PHE A 4 -9.67 3.45 10.96
C PHE A 4 -9.74 4.85 10.33
N GLY A 5 -8.61 5.53 10.24
CA GLY A 5 -8.48 6.80 9.54
C GLY A 5 -8.24 6.58 8.06
N THR A 6 -8.77 7.46 7.20
CA THR A 6 -8.27 7.55 5.82
C THR A 6 -7.05 8.45 5.85
N GLU A 7 -5.92 7.96 5.34
CA GLU A 7 -4.63 8.65 5.34
C GLU A 7 -4.10 8.78 3.92
N THR A 8 -3.33 9.85 3.65
CA THR A 8 -2.60 10.01 2.39
C THR A 8 -1.12 10.06 2.67
N ILE A 9 -0.34 9.17 2.06
CA ILE A 9 1.12 9.16 2.17
C ILE A 9 1.77 9.45 0.83
N ILE A 10 2.94 10.06 0.89
CA ILE A 10 3.83 10.28 -0.25
C ILE A 10 5.18 9.66 0.11
N GLY A 11 5.66 8.73 -0.70
CA GLY A 11 6.90 8.03 -0.39
C GLY A 11 7.47 7.26 -1.55
N LYS A 12 8.66 6.68 -1.30
CA LYS A 12 9.40 5.89 -2.29
C LYS A 12 9.16 4.40 -2.06
N ILE A 13 8.82 3.68 -3.11
CA ILE A 13 8.75 2.21 -3.07
C ILE A 13 10.17 1.68 -2.88
N VAL A 14 10.40 0.94 -1.79
CA VAL A 14 11.68 0.28 -1.50
C VAL A 14 11.60 -1.23 -1.70
N GLU A 15 10.39 -1.79 -1.72
CA GLU A 15 10.19 -3.22 -1.92
C GLU A 15 8.80 -3.49 -2.54
N VAL A 16 8.73 -4.53 -3.38
CA VAL A 16 7.49 -5.01 -4.00
C VAL A 16 7.39 -6.52 -3.79
N ARG A 17 6.31 -6.98 -3.17
CA ARG A 17 6.00 -8.40 -2.98
C ARG A 17 4.61 -8.71 -3.53
N ASN A 18 4.47 -9.85 -4.18
CA ASN A 18 3.15 -10.40 -4.51
C ASN A 18 2.65 -11.20 -3.31
N GLY A 19 1.35 -11.12 -3.06
CA GLY A 19 0.69 -11.87 -2.00
C GLY A 19 -0.68 -12.33 -2.44
N GLU A 20 -1.13 -13.41 -1.80
CA GLU A 20 -2.45 -13.95 -1.99
C GLU A 20 -3.10 -14.16 -0.63
N LYS A 21 -4.39 -13.84 -0.52
CA LYS A 21 -5.18 -14.10 0.67
C LYS A 21 -6.40 -14.91 0.29
N ARG A 22 -6.50 -16.13 0.83
CA ARG A 22 -7.71 -16.93 0.69
C ARG A 22 -8.81 -16.34 1.56
N ILE A 23 -9.91 -15.92 0.94
CA ILE A 23 -11.08 -15.33 1.62
C ILE A 23 -12.15 -16.38 1.85
N SER A 24 -12.33 -17.30 0.89
CA SER A 24 -13.26 -18.42 1.01
C SER A 24 -12.74 -19.65 0.27
N ARG A 25 -13.51 -20.76 0.29
CA ARG A 25 -13.12 -21.98 -0.42
C ARG A 25 -12.88 -21.75 -1.91
N ASN A 26 -13.66 -20.84 -2.52
CA ASN A 26 -13.67 -20.58 -3.97
C ASN A 26 -13.19 -19.17 -4.34
N TYR A 27 -12.66 -18.38 -3.38
CA TYR A 27 -12.23 -17.02 -3.64
C TYR A 27 -10.89 -16.71 -2.97
N THR A 28 -9.89 -16.45 -3.82
CA THR A 28 -8.57 -15.95 -3.44
C THR A 28 -8.43 -14.52 -3.90
N TYR A 29 -8.03 -13.65 -2.98
CA TYR A 29 -7.76 -12.25 -3.23
C TYR A 29 -6.26 -12.03 -3.42
N GLY A 30 -5.86 -11.71 -4.65
CA GLY A 30 -4.49 -11.33 -4.98
C GLY A 30 -4.21 -9.86 -4.68
N TYR A 31 -3.05 -9.58 -4.09
CA TYR A 31 -2.59 -8.23 -3.80
C TYR A 31 -1.09 -8.07 -4.05
N ILE A 32 -0.68 -6.84 -4.31
CA ILE A 32 0.72 -6.42 -4.24
C ILE A 32 0.92 -5.70 -2.90
N SER A 33 1.90 -6.16 -2.13
CA SER A 33 2.40 -5.50 -0.94
C SER A 33 3.61 -4.66 -1.32
N LEU A 34 3.49 -3.34 -1.15
CA LEU A 34 4.57 -2.39 -1.36
C LEU A 34 5.10 -1.95 -0.02
N ARG A 35 6.41 -2.01 0.18
CA ARG A 35 7.05 -1.31 1.28
C ARG A 35 7.44 0.08 0.80
N VAL A 36 6.97 1.11 1.50
CA VAL A 36 7.09 2.52 1.11
C VAL A 36 7.79 3.29 2.21
N LEU A 37 8.88 3.97 1.86
CA LEU A 37 9.62 4.85 2.75
C LEU A 37 9.03 6.27 2.67
N VAL A 38 8.57 6.79 3.81
CA VAL A 38 8.00 8.12 4.00
C VAL A 38 8.84 8.84 5.06
N GLY A 39 9.70 9.78 4.64
CA GLY A 39 10.71 10.36 5.53
C GLY A 39 11.65 9.28 6.07
N PHE A 40 11.54 8.99 7.37
CA PHE A 40 12.30 7.94 8.07
C PHE A 40 11.47 6.72 8.49
N GLN A 41 10.18 6.69 8.11
CA GLN A 41 9.24 5.66 8.50
C GLN A 41 8.88 4.77 7.32
N TYR A 42 8.62 3.49 7.59
CA TYR A 42 8.15 2.54 6.61
C TYR A 42 6.65 2.30 6.74
N TYR A 43 5.99 2.20 5.59
CA TYR A 43 4.59 1.84 5.47
C TYR A 43 4.44 0.62 4.56
N SER A 44 3.52 -0.27 4.93
CA SER A 44 3.07 -1.36 4.06
C SER A 44 1.82 -0.94 3.31
N VAL A 45 1.87 -0.82 1.99
CA VAL A 45 0.72 -0.50 1.14
C VAL A 45 0.22 -1.76 0.46
N LEU A 46 -1.05 -2.10 0.67
CA LEU A 46 -1.70 -3.26 0.07
C LEU A 46 -2.58 -2.81 -1.11
N VAL A 47 -2.12 -3.10 -2.32
CA VAL A 47 -2.81 -2.78 -3.58
C VAL A 47 -3.48 -4.03 -4.12
N ALA A 48 -4.79 -3.97 -4.37
CA ALA A 48 -5.51 -5.09 -5.00
C ALA A 48 -5.01 -5.32 -6.42
N ILE A 49 -4.66 -6.56 -6.78
CA ILE A 49 -4.24 -6.87 -8.17
C ILE A 49 -5.35 -6.53 -9.17
N SER A 50 -6.61 -6.78 -8.78
CA SER A 50 -7.79 -6.45 -9.59
C SER A 50 -7.95 -4.95 -9.90
N LYS A 51 -7.27 -4.07 -9.16
CA LYS A 51 -7.31 -2.61 -9.37
C LYS A 51 -6.07 -2.06 -10.07
N LEU A 52 -5.01 -2.86 -10.27
CA LEU A 52 -3.75 -2.35 -10.82
C LEU A 52 -3.91 -1.64 -12.16
N ASN A 53 -4.70 -2.23 -13.07
CA ASN A 53 -4.94 -1.65 -14.39
C ASN A 53 -5.67 -0.29 -14.34
N GLN A 54 -6.39 0.01 -13.24
CA GLN A 54 -7.10 1.28 -13.08
C GLN A 54 -6.16 2.45 -12.79
N TYR A 55 -4.96 2.16 -12.27
CA TYR A 55 -4.00 3.18 -11.86
C TYR A 55 -3.04 3.60 -12.99
N GLY A 56 -3.07 2.91 -14.13
CA GLY A 56 -2.30 3.29 -15.32
C GLY A 56 -0.78 3.03 -15.24
N PHE A 57 -0.29 2.40 -14.17
CA PHE A 57 1.11 1.98 -14.06
C PHE A 57 1.26 0.72 -13.20
N LEU A 58 2.40 0.04 -13.37
CA LEU A 58 2.80 -1.07 -12.50
C LEU A 58 3.84 -0.58 -11.47
N PRO A 59 3.60 -0.81 -10.17
CA PRO A 59 4.52 -0.36 -9.13
C PRO A 59 5.85 -1.10 -9.18
N LYS A 60 6.95 -0.36 -9.05
CA LYS A 60 8.33 -0.85 -9.08
C LYS A 60 9.17 -0.17 -7.99
N VAL A 61 10.17 -0.90 -7.50
CA VAL A 61 11.17 -0.34 -6.58
C VAL A 61 11.82 0.91 -7.19
N GLY A 62 11.95 1.96 -6.39
CA GLY A 62 12.54 3.23 -6.80
C GLY A 62 11.51 4.32 -7.14
N GLN A 63 10.28 3.96 -7.50
CA GLN A 63 9.24 4.91 -7.87
C GLN A 63 8.73 5.70 -6.66
N TRP A 64 8.45 6.98 -6.88
CA TRP A 64 7.72 7.80 -5.91
C TRP A 64 6.23 7.70 -6.19
N ILE A 65 5.46 7.53 -5.12
CA ILE A 65 4.03 7.31 -5.20
C ILE A 65 3.30 8.19 -4.20
N ARG A 66 2.08 8.59 -4.58
CA ARG A 66 1.07 9.12 -3.67
C ARG A 66 -0.01 8.06 -3.51
N VAL A 67 -0.30 7.71 -2.27
CA VAL A 67 -1.29 6.69 -1.92
C VAL A 67 -2.29 7.27 -0.94
N LYS A 68 -3.59 7.07 -1.19
CA LYS A 68 -4.64 7.31 -0.20
C LYS A 68 -5.37 6.00 0.11
N GLY A 69 -5.58 5.73 1.39
CA GLY A 69 -6.29 4.53 1.81
C GLY A 69 -6.61 4.53 3.31
N THR A 70 -7.14 3.42 3.79
CA THR A 70 -7.39 3.21 5.21
C THR A 70 -6.10 2.83 5.93
N LEU A 71 -5.67 3.68 6.84
CA LEU A 71 -4.56 3.42 7.75
C LEU A 71 -5.01 2.45 8.84
N SER A 72 -4.20 1.42 9.05
CA SER A 72 -4.28 0.53 10.18
C SER A 72 -2.92 0.54 10.87
N ASN A 73 -2.87 1.20 12.03
CA ASN A 73 -1.71 1.17 12.90
C ASN A 73 -1.61 -0.24 13.50
N ASP A 74 -0.40 -0.79 13.49
CA ASP A 74 -0.15 -2.04 14.19
C ASP A 74 -0.47 -1.86 15.68
N LYS A 75 -1.12 -2.86 16.29
CA LYS A 75 -1.50 -2.83 17.70
C LYS A 75 -0.34 -3.16 18.62
N GLU A 76 0.77 -3.70 18.10
CA GLU A 76 1.87 -4.21 18.93
C GLU A 76 3.27 -3.75 18.52
N GLY A 77 3.41 -2.87 17.53
CA GLY A 77 4.71 -2.28 17.14
C GLY A 77 5.71 -3.26 16.51
N LEU A 78 5.25 -4.44 16.11
CA LEU A 78 6.06 -5.48 15.47
C LEU A 78 6.06 -5.33 13.93
N TYR A 79 5.12 -4.58 13.37
CA TYR A 79 4.95 -4.39 11.93
C TYR A 79 4.85 -2.91 11.54
N ASP A 80 5.34 -2.60 10.32
CA ASP A 80 5.17 -1.31 9.68
C ASP A 80 3.66 -0.94 9.61
N ALA A 81 3.33 0.34 9.81
CA ALA A 81 1.95 0.81 9.66
C ALA A 81 1.42 0.50 8.25
N SER A 82 0.16 0.07 8.16
CA SER A 82 -0.37 -0.44 6.89
C SER A 82 -1.45 0.46 6.29
N ILE A 83 -1.38 0.67 4.98
CA ILE A 83 -2.44 1.31 4.19
C ILE A 83 -3.10 0.25 3.31
N SER A 84 -4.40 0.09 3.50
CA SER A 84 -5.26 -0.82 2.74
C SER A 84 -6.45 -0.07 2.16
N LYS A 85 -7.34 -0.77 1.44
CA LYS A 85 -8.52 -0.16 0.79
C LYS A 85 -8.14 1.10 -0.01
N VAL A 86 -7.10 0.99 -0.82
CA VAL A 86 -6.54 2.09 -1.60
C VAL A 86 -7.61 2.70 -2.51
N THR A 87 -7.80 4.01 -2.37
CA THR A 87 -8.75 4.82 -3.16
C THR A 87 -8.04 5.72 -4.16
N LEU A 88 -6.78 6.07 -3.91
CA LEU A 88 -5.92 6.80 -4.85
C LEU A 88 -4.54 6.15 -4.85
N PHE A 89 -4.00 5.92 -6.05
CA PHE A 89 -2.66 5.39 -6.25
C PHE A 89 -2.06 6.00 -7.51
N GLU A 90 -1.10 6.90 -7.32
CA GLU A 90 -0.50 7.69 -8.38
C GLU A 90 1.01 7.53 -8.36
N HIS A 91 1.62 7.36 -9.54
CA HIS A 91 3.04 7.57 -9.74
C HIS A 91 3.30 9.07 -9.84
N ILE A 92 4.27 9.57 -9.08
CA ILE A 92 4.65 10.98 -9.05
C ILE A 92 6.16 11.13 -9.27
N GLU A 93 6.58 12.34 -9.57
CA GLU A 93 8.00 12.69 -9.51
C GLU A 93 8.48 12.76 -8.06
N LYS A 94 9.81 12.67 -7.87
CA LYS A 94 10.42 12.84 -6.56
C LYS A 94 10.05 14.24 -6.01
N PRO A 95 9.45 14.35 -4.82
CA PRO A 95 9.22 15.63 -4.17
C PRO A 95 10.56 16.37 -3.96
N GLN A 96 10.57 17.68 -4.23
CA GLN A 96 11.73 18.55 -3.94
C GLN A 96 11.93 18.74 -2.44
#